data_AF-A0AAW4Q5H0-F1
#
_entry.id   AF-A0AAW4Q5H0-F1
#
_cell.length_a   1.000
_cell.length_b   1.000
_cell.length_c   1.000
_cell.angle_alpha   90.00
_cell.angle_beta   90.00
_cell.angle_gamma   90.00
#
_symmetry.space_group_name_H-M   'P 1'
#
loop_
_entity.id
_entity.type
_entity.pdbx_description
1 polymer ?
#
loop_
_entity_poly.entity_id
_entity_poly.type
_entity_poly.pdbx_seq_one_letter_code
_entity_poly.pdbx_strand_id
1 'polypeptide(L)'
;MTAQLMRSIGERLRLWKSEIAARPLLLIEWCGASLGVLGAEVLAQKSAYSAYGWVIWLVSNVLWIVFALKKRAFGLLAMQLVFTVTSLQGAVNWLL
;
A
#
# COMPACT_ATOMS: atom_id res chain seq x y z
N MET A 1 7.82 45.14 -5.77
CA MET A 1 6.61 44.31 -6.00
C MET A 1 6.88 43.06 -6.86
N THR A 2 7.74 43.13 -7.88
CA THR A 2 8.10 42.01 -8.79
C THR A 2 8.84 40.85 -8.12
N ALA A 3 9.80 41.11 -7.23
CA ALA A 3 10.58 40.06 -6.56
C ALA A 3 9.76 39.19 -5.59
N GLN A 4 8.79 39.78 -4.90
CA GLN A 4 7.92 39.08 -3.95
C GLN A 4 6.91 38.16 -4.67
N LEU A 5 6.38 38.63 -5.81
CA LEU A 5 5.55 37.83 -6.70
C LEU A 5 6.34 36.62 -7.26
N MET A 6 7.59 36.84 -7.68
CA MET A 6 8.45 35.78 -8.22
C MET A 6 8.80 34.71 -7.18
N ARG A 7 9.04 35.10 -5.92
CA ARG A 7 9.22 34.16 -4.80
C ARG A 7 7.98 33.33 -4.52
N SER A 8 6.79 33.97 -4.48
CA SER A 8 5.51 33.29 -4.26
C SER A 8 5.20 32.27 -5.36
N ILE A 9 5.42 32.63 -6.63
CA ILE A 9 5.25 31.71 -7.77
C ILE A 9 6.22 30.52 -7.64
N GLY A 10 7.48 30.76 -7.29
CA GLY A 10 8.49 29.72 -7.08
C GLY A 10 8.12 28.74 -5.96
N GLU A 11 7.65 29.22 -4.81
CA GLU A 11 7.15 28.37 -3.73
C GLU A 11 5.94 27.54 -4.15
N ARG A 12 4.97 28.15 -4.84
CA ARG A 12 3.76 27.47 -5.30
C ARG A 12 4.07 26.35 -6.30
N LEU A 13 5.03 26.58 -7.20
CA LEU A 13 5.55 25.55 -8.12
C LEU A 13 6.25 24.41 -7.38
N ARG A 14 7.03 24.72 -6.33
CA ARG A 14 7.74 23.70 -5.53
C ARG A 14 6.75 22.83 -4.75
N LEU A 15 5.73 23.43 -4.15
CA LEU A 15 4.66 22.74 -3.46
C LEU A 15 3.86 21.85 -4.43
N TRP A 16 3.44 22.40 -5.56
CA TRP A 16 2.71 21.64 -6.59
C TRP A 16 3.51 20.44 -7.10
N LYS A 17 4.81 20.60 -7.37
CA LYS A 17 5.70 19.47 -7.73
C LYS A 17 5.76 18.42 -6.62
N SER A 18 5.85 18.84 -5.36
CA SER A 18 5.90 17.91 -4.22
C SER A 18 4.59 17.14 -4.03
N GLU A 19 3.43 17.78 -4.24
CA GLU A 19 2.13 17.13 -4.18
C GLU A 19 1.98 16.09 -5.29
N ILE A 20 2.34 16.45 -6.53
CA ILE A 20 2.28 15.52 -7.66
C ILE A 20 3.18 14.31 -7.42
N ALA A 21 4.39 14.53 -6.90
CA ALA A 21 5.30 13.44 -6.55
C ALA A 21 4.76 12.54 -5.43
N ALA A 22 3.86 13.04 -4.57
CA ALA A 22 3.26 12.27 -3.48
C ALA A 22 2.03 11.43 -3.91
N ARG A 23 1.33 11.82 -4.99
CA ARG A 23 0.12 11.13 -5.49
C ARG A 23 0.29 9.62 -5.72
N PRO A 24 1.39 9.12 -6.30
CA PRO A 24 1.57 7.68 -6.50
C PRO A 24 1.63 6.89 -5.20
N LEU A 25 2.27 7.45 -4.16
CA LEU A 25 2.36 6.80 -2.85
C LEU A 25 1.01 6.76 -2.15
N LEU A 26 0.20 7.81 -2.29
CA LEU A 26 -1.16 7.84 -1.77
C LEU A 26 -2.02 6.75 -2.42
N LEU A 27 -1.90 6.55 -3.73
CA LEU A 27 -2.61 5.47 -4.42
C LEU A 27 -2.16 4.10 -3.92
N ILE A 28 -0.84 3.88 -3.76
CA ILE A 28 -0.31 2.61 -3.22
C ILE A 28 -0.82 2.36 -1.80
N GLU A 29 -0.87 3.39 -0.95
CA GLU A 29 -1.38 3.32 0.42
C GLU A 29 -2.84 2.90 0.45
N TRP A 30 -3.71 3.59 -0.28
CA TRP A 30 -5.15 3.30 -0.29
C TRP A 30 -5.49 1.99 -0.98
N CYS A 31 -4.80 1.64 -2.08
CA CYS A 31 -4.96 0.33 -2.73
C CYS A 31 -4.49 -0.80 -1.81
N GLY A 32 -3.33 -0.63 -1.15
CA GLY A 32 -2.80 -1.59 -0.18
C GLY A 32 -3.75 -1.81 0.99
N ALA A 33 -4.28 -0.72 1.56
CA ALA A 33 -5.27 -0.78 2.64
C ALA A 33 -6.57 -1.47 2.19
N SER A 34 -7.14 -1.05 1.06
CA SER A 34 -8.42 -1.57 0.56
C SER A 34 -8.33 -3.06 0.24
N LEU A 35 -7.28 -3.48 -0.48
CA LEU A 35 -7.05 -4.90 -0.76
C LEU A 35 -6.77 -5.70 0.50
N GLY A 36 -6.08 -5.13 1.50
CA GLY A 36 -5.82 -5.80 2.76
C GLY A 36 -7.10 -6.10 3.52
N VAL A 37 -8.00 -5.12 3.61
CA VAL A 37 -9.33 -5.27 4.22
C VAL A 37 -10.17 -6.28 3.44
N LEU A 38 -10.23 -6.16 2.11
CA LEU A 38 -11.00 -7.08 1.26
C LEU A 38 -10.49 -8.53 1.38
N GLY A 39 -9.16 -8.73 1.38
CA GLY A 39 -8.56 -10.05 1.55
C GLY A 39 -8.92 -10.68 2.89
N ALA A 40 -8.82 -9.90 3.97
CA ALA A 40 -9.21 -10.34 5.32
C ALA A 40 -10.70 -10.68 5.42
N GLU A 41 -11.57 -9.87 4.84
CA GLU A 41 -13.02 -10.11 4.83
C GLU A 41 -13.38 -11.37 4.06
N VAL A 42 -12.80 -11.58 2.87
CA VAL A 42 -13.01 -12.79 2.06
C VAL A 42 -12.56 -14.05 2.83
N LEU A 43 -11.46 -13.97 3.58
CA LEU A 43 -11.01 -15.04 4.46
C LEU A 43 -12.00 -15.30 5.62
N ALA A 44 -12.57 -14.25 6.20
CA ALA A 44 -13.51 -14.34 7.32
C ALA A 44 -14.85 -15.01 6.94
N GLN A 45 -15.26 -14.96 5.67
CA GLN A 45 -16.51 -15.56 5.19
C GLN A 45 -16.58 -17.09 5.28
N LYS A 46 -15.44 -17.79 5.44
CA LYS A 46 -15.36 -19.26 5.53
C LYS A 46 -16.14 -20.00 4.43
N SER A 47 -16.07 -19.49 3.20
CA SER A 47 -16.71 -20.08 2.03
C SER A 47 -15.70 -20.81 1.15
N ALA A 48 -16.17 -21.51 0.12
CA ALA A 48 -15.30 -22.11 -0.90
C ALA A 48 -14.41 -21.06 -1.61
N TYR A 49 -14.82 -19.79 -1.63
CA TYR A 49 -14.05 -18.69 -2.22
C TYR A 49 -13.05 -18.07 -1.26
N SER A 50 -13.07 -18.42 0.03
CA SER A 50 -12.15 -17.85 1.02
C SER A 50 -10.67 -18.10 0.68
N ALA A 51 -10.37 -19.16 -0.07
CA ALA A 51 -9.02 -19.43 -0.58
C ALA A 51 -8.44 -18.27 -1.41
N TYR A 52 -9.28 -17.55 -2.19
CA TYR A 52 -8.84 -16.39 -2.98
C TYR A 52 -8.49 -15.17 -2.12
N GLY A 53 -8.99 -15.11 -0.89
CA GLY A 53 -8.64 -14.05 0.07
C GLY A 53 -7.14 -14.03 0.38
N TRP A 54 -6.47 -15.21 0.39
CA TRP A 54 -5.01 -15.29 0.54
C TRP A 54 -4.25 -14.61 -0.60
N VAL A 55 -4.73 -14.76 -1.84
CA VAL A 55 -4.12 -14.13 -3.03
C VAL A 55 -4.33 -12.61 -3.01
N ILE A 56 -5.54 -12.15 -2.67
CA ILE A 56 -5.84 -10.72 -2.52
C ILE A 56 -4.94 -10.10 -1.44
N TRP A 57 -4.77 -10.80 -0.32
CA TRP A 57 -3.93 -10.34 0.77
C TRP A 57 -2.44 -10.30 0.39
N LEU A 58 -1.95 -11.25 -0.42
CA LEU A 58 -0.58 -11.19 -0.97
C LEU A 58 -0.34 -9.93 -1.81
N VAL A 59 -1.29 -9.57 -2.69
CA VAL A 59 -1.19 -8.36 -3.50
C VAL A 59 -1.16 -7.11 -2.60
N SER A 60 -1.98 -7.08 -1.54
CA SER A 60 -1.95 -6.01 -0.53
C SER A 60 -0.58 -5.92 0.17
N ASN A 61 0.00 -7.04 0.58
CA ASN A 61 1.30 -7.06 1.25
C ASN A 61 2.42 -6.48 0.37
N VAL A 62 2.41 -6.77 -0.94
CA VAL A 62 3.36 -6.17 -1.90
C VAL A 62 3.25 -4.65 -1.93
N LEU A 63 2.02 -4.11 -1.98
CA LEU A 63 1.80 -2.66 -1.96
C LEU A 63 2.28 -2.03 -0.64
N TRP A 64 2.00 -2.68 0.49
CA TRP A 64 2.46 -2.20 1.79
C TRP A 64 3.98 -2.28 1.96
N ILE A 65 4.65 -3.29 1.40
CA ILE A 65 6.12 -3.38 1.37
C ILE A 65 6.71 -2.19 0.59
N VAL A 66 6.19 -1.91 -0.60
CA VAL A 66 6.62 -0.76 -1.42
C VAL A 66 6.42 0.55 -0.65
N PHE A 67 5.25 0.73 -0.04
CA PHE A 67 4.94 1.92 0.76
C PHE A 67 5.90 2.06 1.95
N ALA A 68 6.10 0.99 2.72
CA ALA A 68 6.95 0.98 3.90
C ALA A 68 8.41 1.31 3.57
N LEU A 69 8.94 0.77 2.48
CA LEU A 69 10.29 1.10 2.00
C LEU A 69 10.42 2.58 1.63
N LYS A 70 9.42 3.14 0.92
CA LYS A 70 9.43 4.54 0.48
C LYS A 70 9.27 5.52 1.64
N LYS A 71 8.50 5.16 2.67
CA LYS A 71 8.28 5.96 3.89
C LYS A 71 9.26 5.65 5.01
N ARG A 72 10.19 4.69 4.82
CA ARG A 72 11.11 4.19 5.85
C ARG A 72 10.40 3.71 7.13
N ALA A 73 9.21 3.13 6.98
CA ALA A 73 8.41 2.59 8.06
C ALA A 73 8.82 1.14 8.34
N PHE A 74 9.94 0.92 9.03
CA PHE A 74 10.52 -0.43 9.19
C PHE A 74 9.68 -1.41 10.01
N GLY A 75 8.93 -0.94 11.01
CA GLY A 75 7.99 -1.79 11.76
C GLY A 75 6.87 -2.33 10.87
N LEU A 76 6.33 -1.48 9.99
CA LEU A 76 5.38 -1.88 8.97
C LEU A 76 6.01 -2.88 8.00
N LEU A 77 7.22 -2.61 7.50
CA LEU A 77 7.93 -3.52 6.60
C LEU A 77 8.11 -4.92 7.21
N ALA A 78 8.61 -5.00 8.44
CA ALA A 78 8.82 -6.28 9.13
C ALA A 78 7.52 -7.08 9.26
N MET A 79 6.42 -6.41 9.64
CA MET A 79 5.10 -7.03 9.71
C MET A 79 4.66 -7.59 8.35
N GLN A 80 4.84 -6.82 7.27
CA GLN A 80 4.42 -7.26 5.95
C GLN A 80 5.23 -8.44 5.41
N LEU A 81 6.51 -8.57 5.79
CA LEU A 81 7.31 -9.74 5.46
C LEU A 81 6.74 -11.02 6.10
N VAL A 82 6.38 -10.94 7.39
CA VAL A 82 5.74 -12.07 8.10
C VAL A 82 4.38 -12.37 7.49
N PHE A 83 3.54 -11.37 7.25
CA PHE A 83 2.24 -11.57 6.60
C PHE A 83 2.36 -12.12 5.19
N THR A 84 3.42 -11.80 4.45
CA THR A 84 3.70 -12.41 3.15
C THR A 84 3.92 -13.91 3.29
N VAL A 85 4.73 -14.35 4.27
CA VAL A 85 4.92 -15.79 4.54
C VAL A 85 3.60 -16.45 4.95
N THR A 86 2.85 -15.84 5.87
CA THR A 86 1.56 -16.38 6.33
C THR A 86 0.56 -16.50 5.19
N SER A 87 0.46 -15.48 4.34
CA SER A 87 -0.47 -15.47 3.20
C SER A 87 -0.04 -16.42 2.07
N LEU A 88 1.26 -16.60 1.83
CA LEU A 88 1.77 -17.66 0.94
C LEU A 88 1.40 -19.04 1.47
N GLN A 89 1.61 -19.30 2.76
CA GLN A 89 1.28 -20.59 3.37
C GLN A 89 -0.24 -20.86 3.31
N GLY A 90 -1.06 -19.84 3.59
CA GLY A 90 -2.51 -19.93 3.41
C GLY A 90 -2.90 -20.21 1.95
N ALA A 91 -2.29 -19.53 0.98
CA ALA A 91 -2.56 -19.78 -0.44
C ALA A 91 -2.19 -21.20 -0.85
N VAL A 92 -1.01 -21.69 -0.47
CA VAL A 92 -0.57 -23.07 -0.77
C VAL A 92 -1.52 -24.08 -0.17
N ASN A 93 -1.87 -23.95 1.12
CA ASN A 93 -2.71 -24.94 1.81
C ASN A 93 -4.15 -25.03 1.28
N TRP A 94 -4.65 -23.98 0.62
CA TRP A 94 -6.06 -23.90 0.18
C TRP A 94 -6.23 -24.01 -1.34
N LEU A 95 -5.21 -23.67 -2.12
CA LEU A 95 -5.30 -23.63 -3.59
C LEU A 95 -4.51 -24.75 -4.28
N LEU A 96 -3.54 -25.38 -3.59
CA LEU A 96 -2.69 -26.46 -4.12
C LEU A 96 -2.89 -27.74 -3.31
#